data_AF-A0A1W2D611-F1
#
_entry.id   AF-A0A1W2D611-F1
#
_cell.length_a   1.000
_cell.length_b   1.000
_cell.length_c   1.000
_cell.angle_alpha   90.00
_cell.angle_beta   90.00
_cell.angle_gamma   90.00
#
_symmetry.space_group_name_H-M   'P 1'
#
loop_
_entity.id
_entity.type
_entity.pdbx_description
1 polymer ?
#
loop_
_entity_poly.entity_id
_entity_poly.type
_entity_poly.pdbx_seq_one_letter_code
_entity_poly.pdbx_strand_id
1 'polypeptide(L)'
;MLNYEHETKEIANRYLKYFIFSDYFHDSIILKVAISDNGNQLTIELSCEREWPTHDRKYMNDPQYLYKLIFEDCKHVEYQRRNTGNVAEYINGRLKKSAKLHYIITETRKIHYHLRIQLADGFLDLVFRKFTIEKAEGLIELPNRISLRWYFDWVIKKYDDCAIDEVRNIAMSNDSIFKTVALEYLWLMNDDICSDIATRHLSDEDAWIAAVFILGEVGSVEVVPRLINLISIREYDSLAYRHIHDAIEKIIFRKSLTAKR
;
A
#
# COMPACT_ATOMS: atom_id res chain seq x y z
N MET A 1 11.68 -5.00 2.51
CA MET A 1 10.35 -5.22 3.12
C MET A 1 9.31 -4.62 2.17
N LEU A 2 8.27 -5.36 1.80
CA LEU A 2 7.39 -4.97 0.70
C LEU A 2 6.19 -4.17 1.24
N ASN A 3 5.84 -3.09 0.55
CA ASN A 3 4.52 -2.47 0.66
C ASN A 3 3.59 -3.19 -0.32
N TYR A 4 2.68 -4.00 0.23
CA TYR A 4 1.80 -4.84 -0.58
C TYR A 4 0.95 -4.04 -1.58
N GLU A 5 0.35 -4.71 -2.57
CA GLU A 5 -0.26 -4.08 -3.75
C GLU A 5 -1.40 -3.08 -3.47
N HIS A 6 -1.79 -2.33 -4.51
CA HIS A 6 -2.94 -1.43 -4.43
C HIS A 6 -4.22 -2.23 -4.14
N GLU A 7 -4.86 -1.99 -3.00
CA GLU A 7 -6.08 -2.70 -2.59
C GLU A 7 -7.34 -2.11 -3.25
N THR A 8 -7.23 -0.94 -3.90
CA THR A 8 -8.31 -0.29 -4.65
C THR A 8 -7.81 0.31 -5.96
N LYS A 9 -8.64 0.20 -7.00
CA LYS A 9 -8.50 0.94 -8.27
C LYS A 9 -9.50 2.09 -8.42
N GLU A 10 -10.36 2.28 -7.41
CA GLU A 10 -11.41 3.31 -7.38
C GLU A 10 -10.81 4.64 -6.91
N ILE A 11 -10.31 5.43 -7.86
CA ILE A 11 -9.64 6.71 -7.61
C ILE A 11 -10.30 7.78 -8.46
N ALA A 12 -11.02 8.70 -7.82
CA ALA A 12 -11.67 9.82 -8.52
C ALA A 12 -10.68 10.96 -8.84
N ASN A 13 -9.66 11.15 -8.01
CA ASN A 13 -8.65 12.19 -8.23
C ASN A 13 -7.69 11.78 -9.36
N ARG A 14 -7.72 12.52 -10.48
CA ARG A 14 -6.89 12.26 -11.66
C ARG A 14 -5.41 12.25 -11.33
N TYR A 15 -4.89 13.27 -10.65
CA TYR A 15 -3.46 13.37 -10.34
C TYR A 15 -3.01 12.23 -9.41
N LEU A 16 -3.83 11.87 -8.41
CA LEU A 16 -3.54 10.74 -7.53
C LEU A 16 -3.42 9.43 -8.32
N LYS A 17 -4.29 9.23 -9.31
CA LYS A 17 -4.26 8.06 -10.19
C LYS A 17 -3.03 8.02 -11.10
N TYR A 18 -2.66 9.15 -11.71
CA TYR A 18 -1.55 9.18 -12.67
C TYR A 18 -0.17 9.22 -12.02
N PHE A 19 -0.03 9.87 -10.86
CA PHE A 19 1.28 10.04 -10.22
C PHE A 19 1.55 9.02 -9.12
N ILE A 20 0.58 8.77 -8.24
CA ILE A 20 0.79 7.88 -7.10
C ILE A 20 0.47 6.43 -7.45
N PHE A 21 -0.72 6.17 -7.99
CA PHE A 21 -1.11 4.79 -8.34
C PHE A 21 -0.25 4.17 -9.45
N SER A 22 0.43 5.00 -10.24
CA SER A 22 1.30 4.55 -11.33
C SER A 22 2.78 4.50 -10.94
N ASP A 23 3.10 4.65 -9.65
CA ASP A 23 4.48 4.72 -9.15
C ASP A 23 5.36 5.70 -9.94
N TYR A 24 4.84 6.89 -10.25
CA TYR A 24 5.59 7.87 -11.02
C TYR A 24 6.84 8.35 -10.26
N PHE A 25 6.70 8.51 -8.94
CA PHE A 25 7.76 8.95 -8.04
C PHE A 25 8.63 7.81 -7.48
N HIS A 26 8.59 6.61 -8.08
CA HIS A 26 9.54 5.54 -7.75
C HIS A 26 10.98 6.08 -7.82
N ASP A 27 11.78 5.75 -6.81
CA ASP A 27 13.18 6.18 -6.60
C ASP A 27 13.37 7.69 -6.41
N SER A 28 12.29 8.47 -6.31
CA SER A 28 12.42 9.92 -6.11
C SER A 28 12.95 10.26 -4.73
N ILE A 29 13.73 11.34 -4.64
CA ILE A 29 14.36 11.75 -3.38
C ILE A 29 13.46 12.72 -2.63
N ILE A 30 12.97 12.32 -1.46
CA ILE A 30 12.22 13.17 -0.54
C ILE A 30 13.19 14.12 0.16
N LEU A 31 13.03 15.40 -0.12
CA LEU A 31 13.81 16.49 0.45
C LEU A 31 13.22 16.94 1.79
N LYS A 32 11.88 16.98 1.88
CA LYS A 32 11.18 17.47 3.06
C LYS A 32 9.79 16.87 3.19
N VAL A 33 9.40 16.58 4.43
CA VAL A 33 8.01 16.28 4.80
C VAL A 33 7.58 17.32 5.83
N ALA A 34 6.49 18.02 5.56
CA ALA A 34 5.93 19.02 6.47
C ALA A 34 4.50 18.66 6.82
N ILE A 35 4.20 18.65 8.13
CA ILE A 35 2.85 18.47 8.66
C ILE A 35 2.41 19.82 9.21
N SER A 36 1.35 20.39 8.65
CA SER A 36 0.81 21.71 8.99
C SER A 36 -0.66 21.62 9.41
N ASP A 37 -1.22 22.76 9.82
CA ASP A 37 -2.64 22.91 10.17
C ASP A 37 -3.12 21.89 11.21
N ASN A 38 -2.35 21.71 12.29
CA ASN A 38 -2.61 20.74 13.36
C ASN A 38 -2.78 19.29 12.85
N GLY A 39 -2.03 18.92 11.80
CA GLY A 39 -2.10 17.58 11.20
C GLY A 39 -3.13 17.43 10.10
N ASN A 40 -3.86 18.50 9.74
CA ASN A 40 -4.88 18.46 8.69
C ASN A 40 -4.30 18.61 7.28
N GLN A 41 -3.02 18.97 7.15
CA GLN A 41 -2.32 19.04 5.87
C GLN A 41 -0.95 18.37 5.98
N LEU A 42 -0.59 17.61 4.95
CA LEU A 42 0.75 17.06 4.77
C LEU A 42 1.30 17.48 3.41
N THR A 43 2.55 17.93 3.39
CA THR A 43 3.29 18.27 2.18
C THR A 43 4.55 17.41 2.08
N ILE A 44 4.81 16.85 0.91
CA ILE A 44 6.07 16.16 0.56
C ILE A 44 6.73 16.95 -0.56
N GLU A 45 7.94 17.48 -0.31
CA GLU A 45 8.80 18.04 -1.34
C GLU A 45 9.79 16.95 -1.77
N LEU A 46 9.83 16.66 -3.06
CA LEU A 46 10.69 15.61 -3.62
C LEU A 46 11.32 16.04 -4.94
N SER A 47 12.46 15.44 -5.27
CA SER A 47 13.10 15.53 -6.57
C SER A 47 12.82 14.25 -7.37
N CYS A 48 12.22 14.38 -8.55
CA CYS A 48 11.80 13.25 -9.35
C CYS A 48 12.97 12.69 -10.18
N GLU A 49 13.61 11.64 -9.67
CA GLU A 49 14.79 11.02 -10.32
C GLU A 49 14.49 10.53 -11.74
N ARG A 50 13.27 10.06 -12.00
CA ARG A 50 12.82 9.62 -13.33
C ARG A 50 12.99 10.71 -14.40
N GLU A 51 12.89 11.98 -14.03
CA GLU A 51 13.04 13.10 -14.96
C GLU A 51 14.48 13.58 -15.11
N TRP A 52 15.42 13.09 -14.29
CA TRP A 52 16.80 13.53 -14.38
C TRP A 52 17.43 13.08 -15.71
N PRO A 53 18.26 13.91 -16.34
CA PRO A 53 18.97 13.55 -17.57
C PRO A 53 19.90 12.34 -17.38
N THR A 54 20.48 12.22 -16.19
CA THR A 54 21.30 11.10 -15.73
C THR A 54 21.05 10.86 -14.25
N HIS A 55 21.26 9.64 -13.74
CA HIS A 55 21.13 9.28 -12.32
C HIS A 55 22.28 9.86 -11.47
N ASP A 56 22.37 11.19 -11.43
CA ASP A 56 23.42 11.96 -10.78
C ASP A 56 22.78 12.93 -9.77
N ARG A 57 23.21 12.86 -8.51
CA ARG A 57 22.65 13.65 -7.41
C ARG A 57 22.82 15.15 -7.55
N LYS A 58 23.62 15.65 -8.52
CA LYS A 58 23.67 17.09 -8.82
C LYS A 58 22.32 17.69 -9.19
N TYR A 59 21.40 16.88 -9.74
CA TYR A 59 20.04 17.32 -10.11
C TYR A 59 19.05 17.33 -8.95
N MET A 60 19.43 16.83 -7.77
CA MET A 60 18.54 16.67 -6.62
C MET A 60 17.86 17.98 -6.18
N ASN A 61 18.55 19.11 -6.31
CA ASN A 61 18.01 20.43 -5.93
C ASN A 61 17.67 21.31 -7.13
N ASP A 62 17.68 20.77 -8.35
CA ASP A 62 17.35 21.51 -9.56
C ASP A 62 15.83 21.72 -9.63
N PRO A 63 15.32 22.98 -9.63
CA PRO A 63 13.89 23.29 -9.64
C PRO A 63 13.10 22.62 -10.76
N GLN A 64 13.74 22.29 -11.88
CA GLN A 64 13.10 21.59 -12.99
C GLN A 64 12.56 20.21 -12.59
N TYR A 65 13.16 19.55 -11.59
CA TYR A 65 12.77 18.21 -11.15
C TYR A 65 12.09 18.20 -9.78
N LEU A 66 11.84 19.38 -9.19
CA LEU A 66 11.22 19.48 -7.88
C LEU A 66 9.69 19.48 -7.97
N TYR A 67 9.10 18.56 -7.21
CA TYR A 67 7.66 18.42 -7.04
C TYR A 67 7.27 18.62 -5.58
N LYS A 68 6.06 19.13 -5.41
CA LYS A 68 5.41 19.25 -4.12
C LYS A 68 4.08 18.51 -4.15
N LEU A 69 3.99 17.46 -3.36
CA LEU A 69 2.79 16.66 -3.17
C LEU A 69 2.05 17.18 -1.95
N ILE A 70 0.80 17.60 -2.12
CA ILE A 70 0.02 18.24 -1.06
C ILE A 70 -1.22 17.40 -0.80
N PHE A 71 -1.36 16.99 0.46
CA PHE A 71 -2.48 16.20 0.96
C PHE A 71 -3.24 17.07 1.96
N GLU A 72 -4.54 17.26 1.73
CA GLU A 72 -5.38 18.11 2.58
C GLU A 72 -6.58 17.35 3.15
N ASP A 73 -7.14 17.90 4.23
CA ASP A 73 -8.22 17.29 5.01
C ASP A 73 -7.75 15.91 5.53
N CYS A 74 -6.51 15.87 6.03
CA CYS A 74 -5.90 14.70 6.62
C CYS A 74 -6.58 14.36 7.95
N LYS A 75 -6.91 13.09 8.12
CA LYS A 75 -7.51 12.51 9.34
C LYS A 75 -6.57 11.58 10.08
N HIS A 76 -5.51 11.18 9.42
CA HIS A 76 -4.45 10.37 9.99
C HIS A 76 -3.16 10.66 9.25
N VAL A 77 -2.07 10.83 10.00
CA VAL A 77 -0.71 10.92 9.50
C VAL A 77 0.18 10.17 10.48
N GLU A 78 0.92 9.20 9.99
CA GLU A 78 1.92 8.45 10.72
C GLU A 78 3.20 8.44 9.89
N TYR A 79 4.25 9.06 10.41
CA TYR A 79 5.53 9.19 9.72
C TYR A 79 6.63 8.57 10.58
N GLN A 80 7.17 7.45 10.14
CA GLN A 80 8.20 6.70 10.85
C GLN A 80 9.44 6.56 9.98
N ARG A 81 10.60 6.98 10.50
CA ARG A 81 11.90 6.86 9.82
C ARG A 81 13.01 6.59 10.81
N ARG A 82 13.99 5.79 10.37
CA ARG A 82 15.23 5.55 11.12
C ARG A 82 16.18 6.73 11.07
N ASN A 83 16.30 7.41 9.92
CA ASN A 83 17.28 8.47 9.71
C ASN A 83 16.62 9.82 9.36
N THR A 84 15.94 10.42 10.34
CA THR A 84 15.18 11.68 10.16
C THR A 84 16.03 12.89 9.74
N GLY A 85 17.36 12.84 9.90
CA GLY A 85 18.29 13.91 9.49
C GLY A 85 18.76 13.87 8.04
N ASN A 86 18.42 12.82 7.28
CA ASN A 86 18.83 12.65 5.88
C ASN A 86 17.62 12.65 4.93
N VAL A 87 17.90 12.93 3.65
CA VAL A 87 16.91 12.69 2.58
C VAL A 87 16.47 11.23 2.59
N ALA A 88 15.21 10.98 2.23
CA ALA A 88 14.66 9.64 2.10
C ALA A 88 14.46 9.32 0.61
N GLU A 89 14.60 8.06 0.22
CA GLU A 89 14.16 7.62 -1.09
C GLU A 89 12.70 7.16 -1.00
N TYR A 90 11.87 7.65 -1.93
CA TYR A 90 10.50 7.19 -2.15
C TYR A 90 10.59 5.87 -2.92
N ILE A 91 10.27 4.76 -2.26
CA ILE A 91 10.24 3.46 -2.94
C ILE A 91 8.93 3.34 -3.70
N ASN A 92 7.77 3.34 -3.04
CA ASN A 92 6.50 3.23 -3.75
C ASN A 92 5.33 3.75 -2.90
N GLY A 93 4.18 4.00 -3.55
CA GLY A 93 2.95 4.40 -2.88
C GLY A 93 1.82 3.41 -3.17
N ARG A 94 1.16 2.91 -2.14
CA ARG A 94 0.09 1.91 -2.28
C ARG A 94 -1.17 2.37 -1.55
N LEU A 95 -2.30 2.32 -2.27
CA LEU A 95 -3.60 2.66 -1.71
C LEU A 95 -4.17 1.46 -0.96
N LYS A 96 -4.65 1.68 0.26
CA LYS A 96 -5.10 0.64 1.19
C LYS A 96 -6.60 0.76 1.46
N LYS A 97 -7.25 -0.37 1.70
CA LYS A 97 -8.63 -0.50 2.19
C LYS A 97 -8.63 -0.88 3.67
N SER A 98 -8.01 -0.07 4.53
CA SER A 98 -7.89 -0.39 5.95
C SER A 98 -9.19 -0.19 6.73
N ALA A 99 -9.33 -0.84 7.89
CA ALA A 99 -10.42 -0.58 8.82
C ALA A 99 -10.47 0.91 9.24
N LYS A 100 -9.31 1.53 9.46
CA LYS A 100 -9.18 2.97 9.76
C LYS A 100 -9.84 3.84 8.69
N LEU A 101 -9.63 3.53 7.41
CA LEU A 101 -10.27 4.24 6.30
C LEU A 101 -11.80 4.12 6.37
N HIS A 102 -12.31 2.90 6.62
CA HIS A 102 -13.74 2.67 6.75
C HIS A 102 -14.38 3.45 7.90
N TYR A 103 -13.74 3.49 9.07
CA TYR A 103 -14.21 4.30 10.20
C TYR A 103 -14.27 5.79 9.84
N ILE A 104 -13.21 6.33 9.25
CA ILE A 104 -13.12 7.74 8.85
C ILE A 104 -14.21 8.10 7.81
N ILE A 105 -14.43 7.26 6.79
CA ILE A 105 -15.47 7.48 5.80
C ILE A 105 -16.87 7.45 6.46
N THR A 106 -17.10 6.51 7.37
CA THR A 106 -18.38 6.37 8.08
C THR A 106 -18.66 7.60 8.95
N GLU A 107 -17.66 8.06 9.69
CA GLU A 107 -17.76 9.21 10.59
C GLU A 107 -17.96 10.53 9.82
N THR A 108 -17.14 10.75 8.79
CA THR A 108 -17.12 12.02 8.06
C THR A 108 -18.17 12.11 6.95
N ARG A 109 -18.71 10.96 6.52
CA ARG A 109 -19.60 10.81 5.34
C ARG A 109 -19.00 11.40 4.05
N LYS A 110 -17.66 11.40 3.96
CA LYS A 110 -16.90 11.95 2.83
C LYS A 110 -15.93 10.89 2.32
N ILE A 111 -15.71 10.91 1.01
CA ILE A 111 -14.67 10.09 0.38
C ILE A 111 -13.31 10.49 0.94
N HIS A 112 -12.56 9.50 1.40
CA HIS A 112 -11.16 9.62 1.79
C HIS A 112 -10.37 8.50 1.09
N TYR A 113 -9.06 8.68 1.05
CA TYR A 113 -8.10 7.70 0.55
C TYR A 113 -7.12 7.38 1.67
N HIS A 114 -6.70 6.13 1.77
CA HIS A 114 -5.59 5.72 2.62
C HIS A 114 -4.40 5.39 1.74
N LEU A 115 -3.31 6.14 1.88
CA LEU A 115 -2.07 5.93 1.15
C LEU A 115 -0.98 5.53 2.13
N ARG A 116 -0.27 4.46 1.78
CA ARG A 116 0.97 4.06 2.43
C ARG A 116 2.13 4.24 1.47
N ILE A 117 3.10 5.03 1.87
CA ILE A 117 4.33 5.28 1.12
C ILE A 117 5.46 4.53 1.81
N GLN A 118 6.13 3.66 1.05
CA GLN A 118 7.35 3.01 1.47
C GLN A 118 8.54 3.95 1.25
N LEU A 119 9.38 4.10 2.26
CA LEU A 119 10.64 4.80 2.20
C LEU A 119 11.79 3.81 2.33
N ALA A 120 12.99 4.16 1.85
CA ALA A 120 14.18 3.33 2.04
C ALA A 120 14.50 3.05 3.51
N ASP A 121 14.11 3.97 4.42
CA ASP A 121 14.42 3.91 5.85
C ASP A 121 13.19 3.99 6.76
N GLY A 122 11.99 3.69 6.23
CA GLY A 122 10.76 3.75 7.00
C GLY A 122 9.49 3.78 6.14
N PHE A 123 8.45 4.47 6.62
CA PHE A 123 7.20 4.63 5.90
C PHE A 123 6.45 5.92 6.28
N LEU A 124 5.50 6.29 5.43
CA LEU A 124 4.49 7.31 5.70
C LEU A 124 3.10 6.70 5.45
N ASP A 125 2.24 6.69 6.45
CA ASP A 125 0.84 6.23 6.37
C ASP A 125 -0.08 7.43 6.56
N LEU A 126 -1.03 7.65 5.65
CA LEU A 126 -1.92 8.81 5.73
C LEU A 126 -3.32 8.54 5.19
N VAL A 127 -4.32 9.09 5.88
CA VAL A 127 -5.70 9.14 5.41
C VAL A 127 -6.07 10.58 5.12
N PHE A 128 -6.41 10.88 3.87
CA PHE A 128 -6.65 12.23 3.37
C PHE A 128 -7.84 12.23 2.40
N ARG A 129 -8.36 13.42 2.08
CA ARG A 129 -9.46 13.55 1.11
C ARG A 129 -9.05 14.23 -0.18
N LYS A 130 -8.20 15.25 -0.09
CA LYS A 130 -7.76 16.02 -1.27
C LYS A 130 -6.28 15.81 -1.52
N PHE A 131 -5.94 15.74 -2.79
CA PHE A 131 -4.58 15.62 -3.28
C PHE A 131 -4.37 16.61 -4.41
N THR A 132 -3.32 17.43 -4.27
CA THR A 132 -2.82 18.32 -5.30
C THR A 132 -1.32 18.11 -5.47
N ILE A 133 -0.83 18.52 -6.63
CA ILE A 133 0.58 18.40 -7.01
C ILE A 133 1.00 19.73 -7.65
N GLU A 134 2.16 20.21 -7.26
CA GLU A 134 2.81 21.40 -7.81
C GLU A 134 4.20 21.00 -8.31
N LYS A 135 4.70 21.71 -9.33
CA LYS A 135 6.08 21.59 -9.83
C LYS A 135 6.75 22.94 -9.68
N ALA A 136 7.99 22.96 -9.21
CA ALA A 136 8.68 24.22 -8.94
C ALA A 136 8.96 25.00 -10.23
N GLU A 137 9.30 24.30 -11.31
CA GLU A 137 9.47 24.89 -12.63
C GLU A 137 8.86 24.02 -13.74
N GLY A 138 8.20 24.65 -14.72
CA GLY A 138 7.58 23.98 -15.86
C GLY A 138 6.12 23.55 -15.63
N LEU A 139 5.58 22.81 -16.60
CA LEU A 139 4.20 22.30 -16.56
C LEU A 139 4.16 20.88 -15.98
N ILE A 140 3.06 20.57 -15.30
CA ILE A 140 2.75 19.21 -14.89
C ILE A 140 2.08 18.50 -16.06
N GLU A 141 2.88 17.78 -16.83
CA GLU A 141 2.36 16.90 -17.87
C GLU A 141 1.92 15.57 -17.26
N LEU A 142 0.75 15.10 -17.68
CA LEU A 142 0.33 13.78 -17.26
C LEU A 142 1.13 12.73 -18.04
N PRO A 143 1.68 11.71 -17.37
CA PRO A 143 2.47 10.69 -18.02
C PRO A 143 1.70 10.07 -19.21
N ASN A 144 2.35 10.00 -20.37
CA ASN A 144 1.77 9.40 -21.57
C ASN A 144 1.36 7.96 -21.28
N ARG A 145 0.05 7.67 -21.43
CA ARG A 145 -0.61 6.34 -21.30
C ARG A 145 0.22 5.31 -20.54
N ILE A 146 0.29 5.44 -19.22
CA ILE A 146 0.68 4.30 -18.39
C ILE A 146 -0.48 3.30 -18.50
N SER A 147 -0.20 2.08 -18.97
CA SER A 147 -1.17 0.98 -18.88
C SER A 147 -1.40 0.74 -17.39
N LEU A 148 -2.50 1.30 -16.87
CA LEU A 148 -2.91 1.15 -15.48
C LEU A 148 -3.49 -0.25 -15.27
N ARG A 149 -2.65 -1.28 -15.41
CA ARG A 149 -3.07 -2.63 -15.11
C ARG A 149 -3.02 -2.80 -13.60
N TRP A 150 -4.18 -2.83 -12.98
CA TRP A 150 -4.29 -3.19 -11.58
C TRP A 150 -3.76 -4.61 -11.39
N TYR A 151 -2.88 -4.81 -10.41
CA TYR A 151 -2.19 -6.08 -10.19
C TYR A 151 -3.15 -7.28 -10.16
N PHE A 152 -4.27 -7.16 -9.44
CA PHE A 152 -5.24 -8.24 -9.33
C PHE A 152 -6.01 -8.54 -10.63
N ASP A 153 -6.12 -7.59 -11.58
CA ASP A 153 -6.63 -7.89 -12.92
C ASP A 153 -5.62 -8.77 -13.72
N TRP A 154 -4.33 -8.71 -13.39
CA TRP A 154 -3.35 -9.66 -13.91
C TRP A 154 -3.44 -11.03 -13.25
N VAL A 155 -3.62 -11.07 -11.92
CA VAL A 155 -3.80 -12.32 -11.17
C VAL A 155 -4.98 -13.13 -11.71
N ILE A 156 -6.14 -12.49 -11.92
CA ILE A 156 -7.33 -13.15 -12.48
C ILE A 156 -7.02 -13.75 -13.86
N LYS A 157 -6.44 -12.95 -14.76
CA LYS A 157 -6.12 -13.40 -16.12
C LYS A 157 -5.08 -14.54 -16.16
N LYS A 158 -4.24 -14.67 -15.14
CA LYS A 158 -3.19 -15.69 -15.13
C LYS A 158 -3.75 -17.11 -14.96
N TYR A 159 -4.91 -17.25 -14.33
CA TYR A 159 -5.53 -18.53 -14.01
C TYR A 159 -6.96 -18.64 -14.55
N ASP A 160 -7.33 -17.82 -15.54
CA ASP A 160 -8.68 -17.78 -16.11
C ASP A 160 -9.09 -19.12 -16.74
N ASP A 161 -8.13 -19.85 -17.29
CA ASP A 161 -8.31 -21.17 -17.89
C ASP A 161 -7.94 -22.35 -16.97
N CYS A 162 -7.58 -22.09 -15.70
CA CYS A 162 -7.17 -23.14 -14.75
C CYS A 162 -8.34 -23.65 -13.89
N ALA A 163 -8.37 -24.96 -13.63
CA ALA A 163 -9.31 -25.51 -12.65
C ALA A 163 -8.94 -25.07 -11.23
N ILE A 164 -9.93 -24.77 -10.38
CA ILE A 164 -9.67 -24.24 -9.03
C ILE A 164 -8.79 -25.16 -8.18
N ASP A 165 -8.94 -26.49 -8.34
CA ASP A 165 -8.14 -27.48 -7.62
C ASP A 165 -6.66 -27.49 -8.08
N GLU A 166 -6.39 -27.17 -9.34
CA GLU A 166 -5.01 -26.98 -9.82
C GLU A 166 -4.40 -25.74 -9.16
N VAL A 167 -5.15 -24.65 -9.06
CA VAL A 167 -4.68 -23.42 -8.41
C VAL A 167 -4.46 -23.64 -6.91
N ARG A 168 -5.34 -24.38 -6.23
CA ARG A 168 -5.16 -24.81 -4.83
C ARG A 168 -3.86 -25.60 -4.64
N ASN A 169 -3.57 -26.54 -5.54
CA ASN A 169 -2.33 -27.31 -5.50
C ASN A 169 -1.08 -26.42 -5.69
N ILE A 170 -1.14 -25.44 -6.60
CA ILE A 170 -0.05 -24.47 -6.80
C ILE A 170 0.13 -23.62 -5.54
N ALA A 171 -0.95 -23.11 -4.96
CA ALA A 171 -0.91 -22.31 -3.74
C ALA A 171 -0.37 -23.10 -2.54
N MET A 172 -0.60 -24.42 -2.50
CA MET A 172 -0.11 -25.31 -1.44
C MET A 172 1.32 -25.82 -1.64
N SER A 173 1.92 -25.58 -2.81
CA SER A 173 3.27 -26.04 -3.13
C SER A 173 4.32 -25.18 -2.43
N ASN A 174 5.29 -25.81 -1.75
CA ASN A 174 6.39 -25.11 -1.09
C ASN A 174 7.40 -24.52 -2.09
N ASP A 175 7.56 -25.14 -3.27
CA ASP A 175 8.61 -24.81 -4.24
C ASP A 175 8.12 -23.97 -5.43
N SER A 176 6.84 -23.62 -5.46
CA SER A 176 6.28 -22.83 -6.55
C SER A 176 6.55 -21.33 -6.36
N ILE A 177 7.30 -20.74 -7.29
CA ILE A 177 7.43 -19.27 -7.41
C ILE A 177 6.07 -18.56 -7.62
N PHE A 178 5.01 -19.31 -7.95
CA PHE A 178 3.68 -18.79 -8.20
C PHE A 178 2.70 -19.04 -7.05
N LYS A 179 3.13 -19.59 -5.90
CA LYS A 179 2.25 -19.86 -4.76
C LYS A 179 1.53 -18.62 -4.25
N THR A 180 2.23 -17.48 -4.17
CA THR A 180 1.66 -16.19 -3.75
C THR A 180 0.55 -15.73 -4.70
N VAL A 181 0.81 -15.81 -6.01
CA VAL A 181 -0.15 -15.40 -7.05
C VAL A 181 -1.36 -16.33 -7.10
N ALA A 182 -1.14 -17.63 -6.93
CA ALA A 182 -2.21 -18.61 -6.81
C ALA A 182 -3.07 -18.34 -5.57
N LEU A 183 -2.45 -18.07 -4.41
CA LEU A 183 -3.16 -17.74 -3.17
C LEU A 183 -4.05 -16.49 -3.32
N GLU A 184 -3.53 -15.45 -3.98
CA GLU A 184 -4.30 -14.24 -4.30
C GLU A 184 -5.46 -14.51 -5.26
N TYR A 185 -5.27 -15.40 -6.24
CA TYR A 185 -6.35 -15.82 -7.12
C TYR A 185 -7.47 -16.52 -6.33
N LEU A 186 -7.12 -17.44 -5.42
CA LEU A 186 -8.10 -18.12 -4.57
C LEU A 186 -8.90 -17.12 -3.73
N TRP A 187 -8.23 -16.09 -3.19
CA TRP A 187 -8.92 -15.00 -2.47
C TRP A 187 -9.90 -14.25 -3.39
N LEU A 188 -9.45 -13.86 -4.60
CA LEU A 188 -10.30 -13.14 -5.57
C LEU A 188 -11.53 -13.95 -5.99
N MET A 189 -11.40 -15.28 -6.07
CA MET A 189 -12.49 -16.19 -6.41
C MET A 189 -13.38 -16.56 -5.21
N ASN A 190 -13.09 -16.04 -4.01
CA ASN A 190 -13.78 -16.39 -2.76
C ASN A 190 -13.75 -17.88 -2.45
N ASP A 191 -12.61 -18.53 -2.72
CA ASP A 191 -12.39 -19.94 -2.43
C ASP A 191 -12.48 -20.20 -0.91
N ASP A 192 -13.22 -21.25 -0.53
CA ASP A 192 -13.59 -21.53 0.85
C ASP A 192 -12.41 -21.93 1.74
N ILE A 193 -11.39 -22.57 1.15
CA ILE A 193 -10.18 -22.99 1.87
C ILE A 193 -9.05 -21.94 1.82
N CYS A 194 -9.25 -20.80 1.15
CA CYS A 194 -8.22 -19.77 0.97
C CYS A 194 -7.61 -19.29 2.30
N SER A 195 -8.45 -19.07 3.32
CA SER A 195 -7.99 -18.63 4.65
C SER A 195 -7.09 -19.67 5.33
N ASP A 196 -7.38 -20.96 5.14
CA ASP A 196 -6.58 -22.05 5.71
C ASP A 196 -5.21 -22.14 5.02
N ILE A 197 -5.18 -21.99 3.70
CA ILE A 197 -3.94 -21.96 2.91
C ILE A 197 -3.11 -20.73 3.32
N ALA A 198 -3.71 -19.55 3.41
CA ALA A 198 -3.03 -18.33 3.85
C ALA A 198 -2.44 -18.49 5.26
N THR A 199 -3.16 -19.14 6.17
CA THR A 199 -2.66 -19.42 7.53
C THR A 199 -1.38 -20.26 7.54
N ARG A 200 -1.23 -21.20 6.60
CA ARG A 200 -0.02 -22.04 6.47
C ARG A 200 1.19 -21.22 6.00
N HIS A 201 0.95 -20.19 5.19
CA HIS A 201 1.98 -19.33 4.61
C HIS A 201 2.44 -18.17 5.50
N LEU A 202 1.94 -18.04 6.73
CA LEU A 202 2.38 -17.00 7.67
C LEU A 202 3.88 -17.10 8.02
N SER A 203 4.48 -18.29 7.87
CA SER A 203 5.90 -18.54 8.13
C SER A 203 6.75 -18.65 6.86
N ASP A 204 6.14 -18.46 5.68
CA ASP A 204 6.82 -18.55 4.39
C ASP A 204 7.42 -17.20 4.01
N GLU A 205 8.74 -17.13 3.80
CA GLU A 205 9.45 -15.86 3.53
C GLU A 205 8.96 -15.13 2.28
N ASP A 206 8.48 -15.87 1.28
CA ASP A 206 8.04 -15.33 -0.01
C ASP A 206 6.53 -15.02 -0.03
N ALA A 207 5.75 -15.73 0.79
CA ALA A 207 4.28 -15.65 0.75
C ALA A 207 3.64 -14.97 1.96
N TRP A 208 4.37 -14.74 3.06
CA TRP A 208 3.77 -14.26 4.32
C TRP A 208 3.04 -12.92 4.16
N ILE A 209 3.51 -12.02 3.30
CA ILE A 209 2.87 -10.71 3.14
C ILE A 209 1.49 -10.81 2.47
N ALA A 210 1.38 -11.64 1.43
CA ALA A 210 0.09 -11.92 0.78
C ALA A 210 -0.83 -12.70 1.71
N ALA A 211 -0.28 -13.67 2.46
CA ALA A 211 -1.02 -14.40 3.48
C ALA A 211 -1.60 -13.47 4.54
N VAL A 212 -0.79 -12.55 5.09
CA VAL A 212 -1.24 -11.55 6.07
C VAL A 212 -2.33 -10.66 5.47
N PHE A 213 -2.16 -10.19 4.23
CA PHE A 213 -3.17 -9.40 3.55
C PHE A 213 -4.50 -10.17 3.42
N ILE A 214 -4.47 -11.40 2.89
CA ILE A 214 -5.65 -12.24 2.65
C ILE A 214 -6.35 -12.59 3.96
N LEU A 215 -5.63 -12.97 5.00
CA LEU A 215 -6.21 -13.17 6.34
C LEU A 215 -6.83 -11.88 6.87
N GLY A 216 -6.19 -10.74 6.59
CA GLY A 216 -6.76 -9.43 6.79
C GLY A 216 -8.11 -9.25 6.10
N GLU A 217 -8.33 -9.76 4.89
CA GLU A 217 -9.55 -9.63 4.10
C GLU A 217 -10.65 -10.65 4.44
N VAL A 218 -10.29 -11.92 4.66
CA VAL A 218 -11.27 -13.03 4.81
C VAL A 218 -11.09 -13.84 6.10
N GLY A 219 -10.01 -13.66 6.83
CA GLY A 219 -9.70 -14.43 8.03
C GLY A 219 -10.71 -14.23 9.17
N SER A 220 -10.88 -15.28 9.96
CA SER A 220 -11.68 -15.28 11.20
C SER A 220 -10.89 -14.68 12.37
N VAL A 221 -11.59 -14.38 13.47
CA VAL A 221 -10.98 -13.89 14.72
C VAL A 221 -10.00 -14.91 15.31
N GLU A 222 -10.16 -16.20 15.01
CA GLU A 222 -9.31 -17.28 15.54
C GLU A 222 -7.86 -17.20 15.01
N VAL A 223 -7.64 -16.48 13.90
CA VAL A 223 -6.31 -16.26 13.33
C VAL A 223 -5.55 -15.14 14.03
N VAL A 224 -6.25 -14.24 14.75
CA VAL A 224 -5.64 -13.06 15.41
C VAL A 224 -4.47 -13.42 16.34
N PRO A 225 -4.54 -14.44 17.22
CA PRO A 225 -3.40 -14.84 18.04
C PRO A 225 -2.14 -15.20 17.23
N ARG A 226 -2.30 -15.82 16.05
CA ARG A 226 -1.18 -16.14 15.16
C ARG A 226 -0.55 -14.87 14.57
N LEU A 227 -1.38 -13.91 14.17
CA LEU A 227 -0.91 -12.61 13.67
C LEU A 227 -0.21 -11.80 14.76
N ILE A 228 -0.69 -11.84 16.01
CA ILE A 228 -0.03 -11.19 17.16
C ILE A 228 1.35 -11.81 17.40
N ASN A 229 1.47 -13.14 17.38
CA ASN A 229 2.77 -13.80 17.49
C ASN A 229 3.70 -13.38 16.34
N LEU A 230 3.19 -13.27 15.10
CA LEU A 230 3.97 -12.80 13.97
C LEU A 230 4.44 -11.35 14.15
N ILE A 231 3.63 -10.48 14.75
CA ILE A 231 4.02 -9.10 15.09
C ILE A 231 5.17 -9.07 16.10
N SER A 232 5.15 -9.92 17.13
CA SER A 232 6.13 -9.87 18.23
C SER A 232 7.59 -10.11 17.81
N ILE A 233 7.81 -10.68 16.63
CA ILE A 233 9.13 -10.95 16.07
C ILE A 233 9.53 -9.93 14.98
N ARG A 234 8.76 -8.86 14.79
CA ARG A 234 9.00 -7.81 13.78
C ARG A 234 9.33 -6.48 14.46
N GLU A 235 10.17 -5.70 13.80
CA GLU A 235 10.50 -4.34 14.24
C GLU A 235 9.26 -3.45 14.11
N TYR A 236 8.98 -2.66 15.15
CA TYR A 236 7.79 -1.80 15.23
C TYR A 236 7.72 -0.78 14.09
N ASP A 237 8.87 -0.25 13.68
CA ASP A 237 8.99 0.78 12.65
C ASP A 237 8.94 0.25 11.20
N SER A 238 8.54 -1.01 11.06
CA SER A 238 8.64 -1.73 9.81
C SER A 238 7.29 -1.84 9.09
N LEU A 239 7.31 -1.82 7.76
CA LEU A 239 6.10 -2.05 6.95
C LEU A 239 5.43 -3.41 7.26
N ALA A 240 6.22 -4.41 7.65
CA ALA A 240 5.72 -5.72 8.03
C ALA A 240 4.82 -5.63 9.26
N TYR A 241 5.28 -4.90 10.29
CA TYR A 241 4.47 -4.62 11.47
C TYR A 241 3.14 -3.97 11.07
N ARG A 242 3.19 -2.95 10.21
CA ARG A 242 2.00 -2.24 9.75
C ARG A 242 1.03 -3.13 8.95
N HIS A 243 1.54 -4.01 8.09
CA HIS A 243 0.70 -4.96 7.34
C HIS A 243 -0.04 -5.94 8.25
N ILE A 244 0.63 -6.47 9.26
CA ILE A 244 0.00 -7.41 10.19
C ILE A 244 -1.01 -6.68 11.09
N HIS A 245 -0.67 -5.47 11.53
CA HIS A 245 -1.59 -4.63 12.30
C HIS A 245 -2.86 -4.30 11.50
N ASP A 246 -2.74 -3.92 10.24
CA ASP A 246 -3.88 -3.70 9.35
C ASP A 246 -4.76 -4.95 9.22
N ALA A 247 -4.16 -6.12 9.07
CA ALA A 247 -4.90 -7.38 8.96
C ALA A 247 -5.73 -7.64 10.22
N ILE A 248 -5.14 -7.46 11.40
CA ILE A 248 -5.84 -7.60 12.69
C ILE A 248 -6.97 -6.57 12.80
N GLU A 249 -6.71 -5.30 12.49
CA GLU A 249 -7.74 -4.25 12.50
C GLU A 249 -8.92 -4.59 11.59
N LYS A 250 -8.66 -5.10 10.38
CA LYS A 250 -9.69 -5.51 9.41
C LYS A 250 -10.55 -6.67 9.94
N ILE A 251 -9.92 -7.69 10.54
CA ILE A 251 -10.63 -8.83 11.15
C ILE A 251 -11.56 -8.34 12.27
N ILE A 252 -11.04 -7.52 13.19
CA ILE A 252 -11.81 -6.98 14.31
C ILE A 252 -12.96 -6.09 13.81
N PHE A 253 -12.71 -5.26 12.80
CA PHE A 253 -13.73 -4.40 12.20
C PHE A 253 -14.87 -5.21 11.57
N ARG A 254 -14.58 -6.25 10.77
CA ARG A 254 -15.64 -7.12 10.24
C ARG A 254 -16.46 -7.79 11.34
N LYS A 255 -15.81 -8.24 12.43
CA LYS A 255 -16.51 -8.84 13.56
C LYS A 255 -17.44 -7.83 14.26
N SER A 256 -17.01 -6.58 14.41
CA SER A 256 -17.86 -5.54 15.03
C SER A 256 -19.06 -5.16 14.16
N LEU A 257 -18.95 -5.24 12.84
CA LEU A 257 -20.06 -5.04 11.91
C LEU A 257 -21.10 -6.16 11.98
N THR A 258 -20.66 -7.41 12.12
CA THR A 258 -21.57 -8.57 12.23
C THR A 258 -22.31 -8.63 13.56
N ALA A 259 -21.69 -8.18 14.65
CA ALA A 259 -22.33 -8.13 15.97
C ALA A 259 -23.43 -7.05 16.10
N LYS A 260 -23.52 -6.10 15.15
CA LYS A 260 -24.52 -5.03 15.12
C LYS A 260 -25.75 -5.35 14.25
N ARG A 261 -25.78 -6.51 13.61
CA ARG A 261 -26.91 -7.02 12.82
C ARG A 261 -27.68 -8.04 13.64
#